data_AF-A0A0K8T555-F1
#
_entry.id   AF-A0A0K8T555-F1
#
_cell.length_a   1.000
_cell.length_b   1.000
_cell.length_c   1.000
_cell.angle_alpha   90.00
_cell.angle_beta   90.00
_cell.angle_gamma   90.00
#
_symmetry.space_group_name_H-M   'P 1'
#
loop_
_entity.id
_entity.type
_entity.pdbx_description
1 polymer ?
#
loop_
_entity_poly.entity_id
_entity_poly.type
_entity_poly.pdbx_seq_one_letter_code
_entity_poly.pdbx_strand_id
1 'polypeptide(L)'
;YNIENLFEDIQNHVETKKDKLIQEVENKLQEHDQLQKELNLRIEQQYSPDQPLTEIIRSLDSQLEQYRKTRVERLQMLATLQEKEWELCQFLDEAPYLLQVAVPSDAQLAGIQQNLRRLQNIRIERRSTFLELKSKIKNLMESLEIGPTTDFERNALKNEDESFLLTSSNICRLEELLQTHEQTLRDREEQIDLLKSKLETIWNRISEDESHRKKFQESM
;
A
#
# COMPACT_ATOMS: atom_id res chain seq x y z
N TYR A 1 30.95 -26.54 64.50
CA TYR A 1 29.98 -25.83 63.66
C TYR A 1 28.80 -25.52 64.56
N ASN A 2 28.53 -24.24 64.83
CA ASN A 2 27.56 -23.83 65.85
C ASN A 2 26.13 -24.01 65.30
N ILE A 3 25.26 -24.67 66.06
CA ILE A 3 23.87 -24.94 65.66
C ILE A 3 23.10 -23.63 65.44
N GLU A 4 23.43 -22.58 66.20
CA GLU A 4 22.84 -21.24 66.06
C GLU A 4 23.11 -20.62 64.68
N ASN A 5 24.35 -20.66 64.20
CA ASN A 5 24.70 -20.12 62.88
C ASN A 5 23.95 -20.87 61.77
N LEU A 6 23.78 -22.19 61.91
CA LEU A 6 23.00 -22.98 60.93
C LEU A 6 21.53 -22.57 60.92
N PHE A 7 20.91 -22.30 62.08
CA PHE A 7 19.54 -21.83 62.14
C PHE A 7 19.38 -20.43 61.53
N GLU A 8 20.31 -19.53 61.81
CA GLU A 8 20.32 -18.18 61.24
C GLU A 8 20.48 -18.21 59.71
N ASP A 9 21.39 -19.06 59.20
CA ASP A 9 21.57 -19.27 57.76
C ASP A 9 20.30 -19.81 57.09
N ILE A 10 19.63 -20.80 57.71
CA ILE A 10 18.38 -21.36 57.20
C ILE A 10 17.26 -20.31 57.22
N GLN A 11 17.15 -19.52 58.29
CA GLN A 11 16.14 -18.47 58.41
C GLN A 11 16.34 -17.40 57.33
N ASN A 12 17.57 -16.90 57.18
CA ASN A 12 17.93 -15.94 56.13
C ASN A 12 17.62 -16.49 54.72
N HIS A 13 17.90 -17.77 54.49
CA HIS A 13 17.59 -18.42 53.22
C HIS A 13 16.08 -18.48 52.94
N VAL A 14 15.28 -18.82 53.95
CA VAL A 14 13.82 -18.88 53.84
C VAL A 14 13.22 -17.49 53.60
N GLU A 15 13.65 -16.48 54.34
CA GLU A 15 13.22 -15.08 54.16
C GLU A 15 13.57 -14.58 52.76
N THR A 16 14.82 -14.76 52.33
CA THR A 16 15.26 -14.39 50.97
C THR A 16 14.43 -15.08 49.89
N LYS A 17 14.07 -16.36 50.09
CA LYS A 17 13.25 -17.10 49.13
C LYS A 17 11.81 -16.59 49.11
N LYS A 18 11.25 -16.26 50.27
CA LYS A 18 9.91 -15.66 50.38
C LYS A 18 9.85 -14.32 49.66
N ASP A 19 10.83 -13.45 49.89
CA ASP A 19 10.87 -12.11 49.27
C ASP A 19 10.98 -12.21 47.74
N LYS A 20 11.77 -13.16 47.23
CA LYS A 20 11.85 -13.44 45.79
C LYS A 20 10.50 -13.89 45.21
N LEU A 21 9.78 -14.77 45.90
CA LEU A 21 8.47 -15.23 45.46
C LEU A 21 7.43 -14.10 45.48
N ILE A 22 7.46 -13.23 46.49
CA ILE A 22 6.59 -12.05 46.56
C ILE A 22 6.88 -11.12 45.38
N GLN A 23 8.15 -10.80 45.14
CA GLN A 23 8.55 -9.94 44.02
C GLN A 23 8.12 -10.52 42.67
N GLU A 24 8.22 -11.84 42.51
CA GLU A 24 7.78 -12.51 41.27
C GLU A 24 6.26 -12.41 41.08
N VAL A 25 5.47 -12.57 42.13
CA VAL A 25 4.01 -12.35 42.07
C VAL A 25 3.69 -10.90 41.70
N GLU A 26 4.33 -9.93 42.35
CA GLU A 26 4.13 -8.50 42.05
C GLU A 26 4.44 -8.18 40.58
N ASN A 27 5.54 -8.71 40.06
CA ASN A 27 5.91 -8.53 38.65
C ASN A 27 4.86 -9.14 37.71
N LYS A 28 4.33 -10.32 38.03
CA LYS A 28 3.27 -10.97 37.22
C LYS A 28 1.94 -10.21 37.30
N LEU A 29 1.61 -9.61 38.45
CA LEU A 29 0.42 -8.76 38.58
C LEU A 29 0.58 -7.44 37.82
N GLN A 30 1.78 -6.86 37.81
CA GLN A 30 2.07 -5.68 36.99
C GLN A 30 1.96 -6.00 35.50
N GLU A 31 2.46 -7.15 35.07
CA GLU A 31 2.31 -7.64 33.69
C GLU A 31 0.83 -7.87 33.33
N HIS A 32 0.05 -8.46 34.24
CA HIS A 32 -1.39 -8.62 34.09
C HIS A 32 -2.09 -7.28 33.83
N ASP A 33 -1.85 -6.28 34.67
CA ASP A 33 -2.44 -4.95 34.53
C ASP A 33 -2.03 -4.27 33.21
N GLN A 34 -0.78 -4.47 32.78
CA GLN A 34 -0.29 -3.95 31.51
C GLN A 34 -1.01 -4.62 30.33
N LEU A 35 -1.04 -5.95 30.27
CA LEU A 35 -1.71 -6.70 29.20
C LEU A 35 -3.21 -6.39 29.15
N GLN A 36 -3.84 -6.22 30.31
CA GLN A 36 -5.25 -5.84 30.42
C GLN A 36 -5.51 -4.48 29.75
N LYS A 37 -4.67 -3.48 30.04
CA LYS A 37 -4.75 -2.13 29.46
C LYS A 37 -4.43 -2.13 27.97
N GLU A 38 -3.38 -2.84 27.55
CA GLU A 38 -2.95 -2.87 26.15
C GLU A 38 -3.97 -3.57 25.24
N LEU A 39 -4.53 -4.70 25.69
CA LEU A 39 -5.49 -5.47 24.89
C LEU A 39 -6.92 -4.93 24.99
N ASN A 40 -7.20 -4.04 25.95
CA ASN A 40 -8.55 -3.59 26.32
C ASN A 40 -9.50 -4.78 26.59
N LEU A 41 -8.99 -5.82 27.25
CA LEU A 41 -9.74 -7.00 27.65
C LEU A 41 -9.84 -7.06 29.16
N ARG A 42 -10.80 -7.82 29.69
CA ARG A 42 -10.83 -8.15 31.12
C ARG A 42 -10.14 -9.49 31.33
N ILE A 43 -9.05 -9.51 32.09
CA ILE A 43 -8.31 -10.74 32.40
C ILE A 43 -8.71 -11.19 33.80
N GLU A 44 -9.46 -12.27 33.90
CA GLU A 44 -9.88 -12.82 35.20
C GLU A 44 -8.70 -13.50 35.92
N GLN A 45 -8.45 -13.08 37.16
CA GLN A 45 -7.47 -13.71 38.03
C GLN A 45 -8.07 -14.98 38.63
N GLN A 46 -7.46 -16.14 38.35
CA GLN A 46 -7.91 -17.43 38.90
C GLN A 46 -6.91 -17.91 39.95
N TYR A 47 -6.86 -17.22 41.08
CA TYR A 47 -6.13 -17.67 42.26
C TYR A 47 -6.90 -17.31 43.54
N SER A 48 -6.73 -18.13 44.58
CA SER A 48 -7.27 -17.89 45.92
C SER A 48 -6.21 -17.20 46.79
N PRO A 49 -6.59 -16.27 47.69
CA PRO A 49 -5.65 -15.64 48.62
C PRO A 49 -4.92 -16.63 49.53
N ASP A 50 -5.50 -17.81 49.76
CA ASP A 50 -4.94 -18.85 50.63
C ASP A 50 -3.99 -19.83 49.90
N GLN A 51 -3.78 -19.67 48.58
CA GLN A 51 -2.91 -20.55 47.81
C GLN A 51 -1.42 -20.25 48.04
N PRO A 52 -0.54 -21.27 47.97
CA PRO A 52 0.91 -21.06 48.00
C PRO A 52 1.37 -20.11 46.89
N LEU A 53 2.31 -19.21 47.19
CA LEU A 53 2.84 -18.23 46.22
C LEU A 53 3.31 -18.89 44.91
N THR A 54 3.94 -20.07 44.99
CA THR A 54 4.38 -20.83 43.81
C THR A 54 3.23 -21.28 42.91
N GLU A 55 2.08 -21.61 43.50
CA GLU A 55 0.86 -21.97 42.74
C GLU A 55 0.22 -20.72 42.13
N ILE A 56 0.22 -19.60 42.85
CA ILE A 56 -0.25 -18.30 42.33
C ILE A 56 0.58 -17.89 41.11
N ILE A 57 1.91 -17.94 41.20
CA ILE A 57 2.81 -17.63 40.06
C ILE A 57 2.50 -18.52 38.87
N ARG A 58 2.36 -19.84 39.08
CA ARG A 58 2.06 -20.80 38.00
C ARG A 58 0.70 -20.52 37.35
N SER A 59 -0.32 -20.23 38.16
CA SER A 59 -1.65 -19.88 37.66
C SER A 59 -1.59 -18.62 36.82
N LEU A 60 -1.03 -17.53 37.37
CA LEU A 60 -0.86 -16.26 36.65
C LEU A 60 -0.09 -16.45 35.35
N ASP A 61 1.02 -17.19 35.35
CA ASP A 61 1.82 -17.37 34.15
C ASP A 61 1.07 -18.14 33.06
N SER A 62 0.38 -19.22 33.44
CA SER A 62 -0.46 -19.99 32.51
C SER A 62 -1.62 -19.16 31.96
N GLN A 63 -2.20 -18.27 32.77
CA GLN A 63 -3.29 -17.39 32.34
C GLN A 63 -2.79 -16.29 31.40
N LEU A 64 -1.62 -15.71 31.68
CA LEU A 64 -1.05 -14.61 30.89
C LEU A 64 -0.52 -15.08 29.54
N GLU A 65 -0.13 -16.36 29.42
CA GLU A 65 0.48 -16.89 28.20
C GLU A 65 -0.39 -16.71 26.95
N GLN A 66 -1.69 -16.95 27.03
CA GLN A 66 -2.60 -16.72 25.91
C GLN A 66 -2.65 -15.23 25.50
N TYR A 67 -2.60 -14.31 26.46
CA TYR A 67 -2.67 -12.86 26.20
C TYR A 67 -1.35 -12.33 25.63
N ARG A 68 -0.21 -12.86 26.09
CA ARG A 68 1.10 -12.63 25.46
C ARG A 68 1.07 -13.03 23.99
N LYS A 69 0.53 -14.23 23.71
CA LYS A 69 0.39 -14.73 22.34
C LYS A 69 -0.49 -13.83 21.49
N THR A 70 -1.70 -13.49 21.96
CA THR A 70 -2.62 -12.58 21.26
C THR A 70 -1.98 -11.22 20.98
N ARG A 71 -1.23 -10.66 21.95
CA ARG A 71 -0.50 -9.40 21.77
C ARG A 71 0.53 -9.51 20.64
N VAL A 72 1.34 -10.57 20.64
CA VAL A 72 2.35 -10.80 19.61
C VAL A 72 1.70 -10.99 18.23
N GLU A 73 0.62 -11.78 18.16
CA GLU A 73 -0.13 -12.01 16.91
C GLU A 73 -0.69 -10.70 16.34
N ARG A 74 -1.30 -9.85 17.18
CA ARG A 74 -1.84 -8.54 16.75
C ARG A 74 -0.74 -7.60 16.26
N LEU A 75 0.43 -7.59 16.90
CA LEU A 75 1.58 -6.78 16.48
C LEU A 75 2.19 -7.26 15.18
N GLN A 76 2.33 -8.57 14.98
CA GLN A 76 2.80 -9.15 13.72
C GLN A 76 1.82 -8.88 12.59
N MET A 77 0.52 -9.01 12.86
CA MET A 77 -0.52 -8.70 11.89
C MET A 77 -0.50 -7.22 11.52
N LEU A 78 -0.31 -6.31 12.48
CA LEU A 78 -0.15 -4.89 12.21
C LEU A 78 1.04 -4.62 11.28
N ALA A 79 2.21 -5.16 11.61
CA ALA A 79 3.43 -4.95 10.83
C ALA A 79 3.25 -5.42 9.38
N THR A 80 2.70 -6.63 9.19
CA THR A 80 2.47 -7.18 7.85
C THR A 80 1.41 -6.42 7.05
N LEU A 81 0.38 -5.87 7.70
CA LEU A 81 -0.62 -5.04 7.03
C LEU A 81 -0.05 -3.67 6.65
N GLN A 82 0.73 -3.05 7.53
CA GLN A 82 1.38 -1.76 7.28
C GLN A 82 2.43 -1.84 6.18
N GLU A 83 3.21 -2.92 6.13
CA GLU A 83 4.18 -3.16 5.05
C GLU A 83 3.47 -3.22 3.69
N LYS A 84 2.43 -4.05 3.57
CA LYS A 84 1.62 -4.16 2.34
C LYS A 84 0.96 -2.84 1.95
N GLU A 85 0.48 -2.09 2.94
CA GLU A 85 -0.17 -0.80 2.70
C GLU A 85 0.85 0.21 2.20
N TRP A 86 2.03 0.26 2.82
CA TRP A 86 3.11 1.16 2.45
C TRP A 86 3.58 0.90 1.00
N GLU A 87 3.78 -0.36 0.62
CA GLU A 87 4.14 -0.73 -0.76
C GLU A 87 3.10 -0.24 -1.77
N LEU A 88 1.81 -0.46 -1.48
CA LEU A 88 0.72 0.01 -2.35
C LEU A 88 0.63 1.54 -2.39
N CYS A 89 0.77 2.21 -1.24
CA CYS A 89 0.76 3.65 -1.12
C CYS A 89 1.91 4.30 -1.92
N GLN A 90 3.12 3.74 -1.86
CA GLN A 90 4.24 4.21 -2.67
C GLN A 90 3.98 4.04 -4.16
N PHE A 91 3.38 2.91 -4.55
CA PHE A 91 3.09 2.63 -5.95
C PHE A 91 1.99 3.56 -6.52
N LEU A 92 1.01 3.93 -5.69
CA LEU A 92 -0.15 4.76 -6.08
C LEU A 92 0.02 6.25 -5.75
N ASP A 93 1.06 6.64 -5.01
CA ASP A 93 1.23 7.97 -4.42
C ASP A 93 0.04 8.38 -3.53
N GLU A 94 -0.40 7.43 -2.70
CA GLU A 94 -1.54 7.58 -1.77
C GLU A 94 -1.05 7.67 -0.33
N ALA A 95 -1.79 8.37 0.54
CA ALA A 95 -1.45 8.46 1.95
C ALA A 95 -1.76 7.14 2.71
N PRO A 96 -0.84 6.64 3.55
CA PRO A 96 -1.08 5.44 4.36
C PRO A 96 -2.07 5.72 5.49
N TYR A 97 -2.67 4.66 6.03
CA TYR A 97 -3.57 4.78 7.17
C TYR A 97 -2.78 4.88 8.48
N LEU A 98 -2.83 6.05 9.11
CA LEU A 98 -2.09 6.31 10.34
C LEU A 98 -2.80 5.74 11.56
N LEU A 99 -2.17 4.77 12.21
CA LEU A 99 -2.56 4.27 13.54
C LEU A 99 -1.46 4.56 14.55
N GLN A 100 -1.80 5.31 15.60
CA GLN A 100 -0.91 5.61 16.73
C GLN A 100 -1.39 4.85 17.98
N VAL A 101 -1.29 3.52 17.95
CA VAL A 101 -1.64 2.67 19.09
C VAL A 101 -0.56 1.64 19.36
N ALA A 102 -0.35 1.32 20.64
CA ALA A 102 0.67 0.37 21.07
C ALA A 102 0.31 -1.07 20.68
N VAL A 103 -0.96 -1.48 20.84
CA VAL A 103 -1.50 -2.76 20.38
C VAL A 103 -2.84 -2.50 19.71
N PRO A 104 -3.03 -2.88 18.44
CA PRO A 104 -4.28 -2.59 17.76
C PRO A 104 -5.38 -3.56 18.20
N SER A 105 -6.60 -3.03 18.30
CA SER A 105 -7.81 -3.85 18.41
C SER A 105 -8.15 -4.52 17.08
N ASP A 106 -8.97 -5.56 17.11
CA ASP A 106 -9.40 -6.26 15.89
C ASP A 106 -10.19 -5.33 14.96
N ALA A 107 -10.93 -4.36 15.52
CA ALA A 107 -11.63 -3.33 14.75
C ALA A 107 -10.66 -2.37 14.03
N GLN A 108 -9.54 -2.00 14.68
CA GLN A 108 -8.51 -1.16 14.06
C GLN A 108 -7.77 -1.92 12.95
N LEU A 109 -7.44 -3.20 13.17
CA LEU A 109 -6.86 -4.05 12.13
C LEU A 109 -7.81 -4.20 10.93
N ALA A 110 -9.11 -4.35 11.17
CA ALA A 110 -10.12 -4.38 10.11
C ALA A 110 -10.18 -3.05 9.33
N GLY A 111 -9.94 -1.92 9.99
CA GLY A 111 -9.80 -0.61 9.35
C GLY A 111 -8.65 -0.54 8.33
N ILE A 112 -7.46 -1.02 8.71
CA ILE A 112 -6.30 -1.12 7.78
C ILE A 112 -6.64 -2.04 6.62
N GLN A 113 -7.24 -3.20 6.89
CA GLN A 113 -7.65 -4.14 5.85
C GLN A 113 -8.70 -3.54 4.89
N GLN A 114 -9.57 -2.67 5.38
CA GLN A 114 -10.51 -1.95 4.53
C GLN A 114 -9.79 -0.92 3.65
N ASN A 115 -8.84 -0.16 4.20
CA ASN A 115 -8.05 0.78 3.40
C ASN A 115 -7.21 0.04 2.34
N LEU A 116 -6.59 -1.08 2.69
CA LEU A 116 -5.90 -1.97 1.74
C LEU A 116 -6.80 -2.41 0.59
N ARG A 117 -8.03 -2.84 0.88
CA ARG A 117 -9.01 -3.20 -0.17
C ARG A 117 -9.35 -2.01 -1.06
N ARG A 118 -9.53 -0.83 -0.48
CA ARG A 118 -9.75 0.42 -1.24
C ARG A 118 -8.56 0.72 -2.16
N LEU A 119 -7.33 0.64 -1.65
CA LEU A 119 -6.11 0.86 -2.43
C LEU A 119 -5.95 -0.16 -3.56
N GLN A 120 -6.28 -1.43 -3.30
CA GLN A 120 -6.28 -2.47 -4.33
C GLN A 120 -7.29 -2.18 -5.45
N ASN A 121 -8.50 -1.72 -5.11
CA ASN A 121 -9.49 -1.34 -6.12
C ASN A 121 -8.98 -0.15 -6.95
N ILE A 122 -8.39 0.86 -6.32
CA ILE A 122 -7.79 2.01 -7.02
C ILE A 122 -6.67 1.54 -7.95
N ARG A 123 -5.80 0.61 -7.51
CA ARG A 123 -4.76 0.03 -8.35
C ARG A 123 -5.36 -0.64 -9.59
N ILE A 124 -6.44 -1.42 -9.43
CA ILE A 124 -7.11 -2.11 -10.54
C ILE A 124 -7.70 -1.09 -11.52
N GLU A 125 -8.44 -0.10 -11.03
CA GLU A 125 -9.04 0.96 -11.84
C GLU A 125 -7.98 1.73 -12.62
N ARG A 126 -6.97 2.25 -11.92
CA ARG A 126 -5.85 2.98 -12.53
C ARG A 126 -5.06 2.15 -13.53
N ARG A 127 -4.89 0.84 -13.27
CA ARG A 127 -4.21 -0.06 -14.20
C ARG A 127 -5.02 -0.24 -15.47
N SER A 128 -6.34 -0.39 -15.35
CA SER A 128 -7.24 -0.46 -16.50
C SER A 128 -7.16 0.81 -17.35
N THR A 129 -7.28 1.98 -16.72
CA THR A 129 -7.16 3.29 -17.40
C THR A 129 -5.80 3.42 -18.08
N PHE A 130 -4.72 3.06 -17.39
CA PHE A 130 -3.36 3.09 -17.96
C PHE A 130 -3.23 2.22 -19.21
N LEU A 131 -3.75 0.99 -19.19
CA LEU A 131 -3.67 0.08 -20.34
C LEU A 131 -4.48 0.61 -21.53
N GLU A 132 -5.67 1.18 -21.26
CA GLU A 132 -6.49 1.81 -22.30
C GLU A 132 -5.78 3.02 -22.93
N LEU A 133 -5.27 3.94 -22.09
CA LEU A 133 -4.51 5.11 -22.54
C LEU A 133 -3.27 4.69 -23.34
N LYS A 134 -2.50 3.73 -22.83
CA LYS A 134 -1.31 3.18 -23.50
C LYS A 134 -1.64 2.66 -24.89
N SER A 135 -2.74 1.92 -25.04
CA SER A 135 -3.18 1.42 -26.34
C SER A 135 -3.56 2.56 -27.29
N LYS A 136 -4.33 3.55 -26.81
CA LYS A 136 -4.74 4.70 -27.63
C LYS A 136 -3.55 5.53 -28.09
N ILE A 137 -2.63 5.85 -27.18
CA ILE A 137 -1.42 6.62 -27.48
C ILE A 137 -0.55 5.87 -28.50
N LYS A 138 -0.37 4.55 -28.33
CA LYS A 138 0.42 3.75 -29.28
C LYS A 138 -0.17 3.79 -30.69
N ASN A 139 -1.49 3.59 -30.82
CA ASN A 139 -2.18 3.65 -32.11
C ASN A 139 -2.07 5.04 -32.77
N LEU A 140 -2.24 6.11 -31.98
CA LEU A 140 -2.09 7.49 -32.45
C LEU A 140 -0.65 7.77 -32.90
N MET A 141 0.35 7.35 -32.12
CA MET A 141 1.76 7.48 -32.48
C MET A 141 2.10 6.73 -33.77
N GLU A 142 1.57 5.52 -33.96
CA GLU A 142 1.72 4.76 -35.21
C GLU A 142 1.07 5.50 -36.39
N SER A 143 -0.13 6.06 -36.22
CA SER A 143 -0.82 6.82 -37.28
C SER A 143 -0.12 8.12 -37.67
N LEU A 144 0.55 8.76 -36.71
CA LEU A 144 1.31 9.99 -36.92
C LEU A 144 2.76 9.72 -37.39
N GLU A 145 3.18 8.45 -37.41
CA GLU A 145 4.55 8.00 -37.64
C GLU A 145 5.57 8.63 -36.66
N ILE A 146 5.14 8.86 -35.41
CA ILE A 146 5.95 9.47 -34.34
C ILE A 146 6.33 8.39 -33.32
N GLY A 147 7.56 8.46 -32.79
CA GLY A 147 8.03 7.59 -31.70
C GLY A 147 8.09 8.30 -30.35
N PRO A 148 8.25 7.55 -29.24
CA PRO A 148 8.38 8.13 -27.90
C PRO A 148 9.64 9.00 -27.77
N THR A 149 9.44 10.28 -27.48
CA THR A 149 10.49 11.29 -27.41
C THR A 149 11.02 11.47 -25.99
N THR A 150 10.12 11.48 -25.00
CA THR A 150 10.47 11.69 -23.59
C THR A 150 10.79 10.38 -22.87
N ASP A 151 11.57 10.45 -21.79
CA ASP A 151 11.80 9.30 -20.91
C ASP A 151 10.50 8.80 -20.27
N PHE A 152 9.56 9.70 -20.03
CA PHE A 152 8.23 9.36 -19.53
C PHE A 152 7.45 8.50 -20.53
N GLU A 153 7.36 8.92 -21.79
CA GLU A 153 6.74 8.13 -22.86
C GLU A 153 7.42 6.78 -23.05
N ARG A 154 8.76 6.75 -23.04
CA ARG A 154 9.52 5.50 -23.13
C ARG A 154 9.16 4.56 -21.98
N ASN A 155 9.13 5.07 -20.75
CA ASN A 155 8.80 4.30 -19.57
C ASN A 155 7.35 3.78 -19.63
N ALA A 156 6.37 4.63 -19.97
CA ALA A 156 4.96 4.23 -20.06
C ALA A 156 4.71 3.22 -21.19
N LEU A 157 5.28 3.44 -22.37
CA LEU A 157 4.96 2.67 -23.58
C LEU A 157 5.81 1.41 -23.74
N LYS A 158 7.10 1.43 -23.39
CA LYS A 158 8.01 0.28 -23.60
C LYS A 158 8.02 -0.72 -22.46
N ASN A 159 7.67 -0.32 -21.23
CA ASN A 159 7.66 -1.27 -20.13
C ASN A 159 6.47 -2.23 -20.28
N GLU A 160 6.77 -3.52 -20.41
CA GLU A 160 5.77 -4.60 -20.40
C GLU A 160 5.29 -4.91 -18.96
N ASP A 161 6.04 -4.45 -17.96
CA ASP A 161 5.84 -4.82 -16.56
C ASP A 161 5.09 -3.78 -15.70
N GLU A 162 4.63 -4.23 -14.54
CA GLU A 162 4.01 -3.43 -13.47
C GLU A 162 4.95 -2.37 -12.84
N SER A 163 6.07 -2.03 -13.48
CA SER A 163 7.06 -1.08 -12.97
C SER A 163 6.66 0.39 -13.11
N PHE A 164 5.67 0.69 -13.97
CA PHE A 164 5.16 2.05 -14.11
C PHE A 164 4.29 2.43 -12.91
N LEU A 165 4.72 3.44 -12.15
CA LEU A 165 4.00 3.94 -10.99
C LEU A 165 2.64 4.53 -11.40
N LEU A 166 1.56 3.99 -10.84
CA LEU A 166 0.18 4.38 -11.13
C LEU A 166 -0.28 5.55 -10.24
N THR A 167 0.54 6.59 -10.18
CA THR A 167 0.22 7.83 -9.46
C THR A 167 -0.83 8.62 -10.23
N SER A 168 -1.67 9.38 -9.53
CA SER A 168 -2.66 10.25 -10.19
C SER A 168 -2.00 11.26 -11.15
N SER A 169 -0.83 11.78 -10.78
CA SER A 169 -0.04 12.69 -11.61
C SER A 169 0.42 12.01 -12.91
N ASN A 170 0.90 10.77 -12.84
CA ASN A 170 1.34 10.03 -14.02
C ASN A 170 0.18 9.71 -14.97
N ILE A 171 -1.01 9.38 -14.44
CA ILE A 171 -2.20 9.14 -15.26
C ILE A 171 -2.65 10.43 -15.94
N CYS A 172 -2.72 11.54 -15.19
CA CYS A 172 -3.04 12.85 -15.75
C CYS A 172 -2.08 13.23 -16.89
N ARG A 173 -0.77 13.02 -16.72
CA ARG A 173 0.21 13.26 -17.78
C ARG A 173 0.00 12.39 -19.03
N LEU A 174 -0.50 11.16 -18.88
CA LEU A 174 -0.84 10.32 -20.03
C LEU A 174 -2.10 10.81 -20.75
N GLU A 175 -3.09 11.29 -20.01
CA GLU A 175 -4.29 11.91 -20.60
C GLU A 175 -3.93 13.19 -21.37
N GLU A 176 -3.09 14.05 -20.80
CA GLU A 176 -2.57 15.26 -21.46
C GLU A 176 -1.77 14.92 -22.73
N LEU A 177 -0.95 13.86 -22.67
CA LEU A 177 -0.19 13.38 -23.83
C LEU A 177 -1.13 12.90 -24.94
N LEU A 178 -2.15 12.11 -24.59
CA LEU A 178 -3.16 11.65 -25.55
C LEU A 178 -3.86 12.85 -26.21
N GLN A 179 -4.33 13.81 -25.41
CA GLN A 179 -5.00 15.01 -25.91
C GLN A 179 -4.10 15.83 -26.86
N THR A 180 -2.81 15.92 -26.56
CA THR A 180 -1.81 16.62 -27.38
C THR A 180 -1.63 15.94 -28.74
N HIS A 181 -1.57 14.60 -28.78
CA HIS A 181 -1.47 13.85 -30.03
C HIS A 181 -2.76 13.94 -30.86
N GLU A 182 -3.93 13.86 -30.22
CA GLU A 182 -5.20 14.06 -30.91
C GLU A 182 -5.32 15.48 -31.50
N GLN A 183 -4.85 16.51 -30.80
CA GLN A 183 -4.81 17.86 -31.34
C GLN A 183 -3.86 17.97 -32.53
N THR A 184 -2.68 17.35 -32.44
CA THR A 184 -1.71 17.32 -33.55
C THR A 184 -2.31 16.63 -34.78
N LEU A 185 -3.05 15.54 -34.60
CA LEU A 185 -3.73 14.86 -35.69
C LEU A 185 -4.75 15.77 -36.36
N ARG A 186 -5.62 16.44 -35.57
CA ARG A 186 -6.60 17.42 -36.10
C ARG A 186 -5.93 18.55 -36.87
N ASP A 187 -4.85 19.11 -36.33
CA ASP A 187 -4.12 20.21 -36.98
C ASP A 187 -3.52 19.74 -38.33
N ARG A 188 -3.07 18.49 -38.42
CA ARG A 188 -2.56 17.91 -39.69
C ARG A 188 -3.68 17.69 -40.69
N GLU A 189 -4.83 17.19 -40.26
CA GLU A 189 -6.02 17.01 -41.12
C GLU A 189 -6.51 18.36 -41.66
N GLU A 190 -6.63 19.38 -40.82
CA GLU A 190 -7.01 20.73 -41.24
C GLU A 190 -6.01 21.34 -42.24
N GLN A 191 -4.71 21.11 -42.04
CA GLN A 191 -3.68 21.54 -42.98
C GLN A 191 -3.79 20.82 -44.33
N ILE A 192 -4.06 19.51 -44.32
CA ILE A 192 -4.27 18.72 -45.53
C ILE A 192 -5.49 19.27 -46.29
N ASP A 193 -6.60 19.54 -45.61
CA ASP A 193 -7.82 20.06 -46.23
C ASP A 193 -7.62 21.47 -46.78
N LEU A 194 -6.88 22.33 -46.07
CA LEU A 194 -6.51 23.66 -46.56
C LEU A 194 -5.63 23.56 -47.82
N LEU A 195 -4.67 22.64 -47.85
CA LEU A 195 -3.81 22.42 -49.02
C LEU A 195 -4.61 21.86 -50.20
N LYS A 196 -5.54 20.92 -49.97
CA LYS A 196 -6.46 20.41 -50.99
C LYS A 196 -7.33 21.54 -51.56
N SER A 197 -7.91 22.39 -50.72
CA SER A 197 -8.70 23.54 -51.18
C SER A 197 -7.89 24.56 -51.99
N LYS A 198 -6.65 24.84 -51.58
CA LYS A 198 -5.72 25.68 -52.35
C LYS A 198 -5.38 25.05 -53.70
N LEU A 199 -5.14 23.74 -53.73
CA LEU A 199 -4.86 22.98 -54.94
C LEU A 199 -6.05 23.02 -55.92
N GLU A 200 -7.28 22.83 -55.43
CA GLU A 200 -8.51 23.00 -56.21
C GLU A 200 -8.65 24.40 -56.80
N THR A 201 -8.34 25.44 -56.01
CA THR A 201 -8.36 26.82 -56.48
C THR A 201 -7.37 27.06 -57.63
N ILE A 202 -6.16 26.48 -57.53
CA ILE A 202 -5.14 26.58 -58.58
C ILE A 202 -5.60 25.82 -59.83
N TRP A 203 -6.10 24.60 -59.68
CA TRP A 203 -6.63 23.80 -60.79
C TRP A 203 -7.76 24.52 -61.54
N ASN A 204 -8.68 25.16 -60.81
CA ASN A 204 -9.76 25.94 -61.39
C ASN A 204 -9.27 27.17 -62.16
N ARG A 205 -8.13 27.77 -61.77
CA ARG A 205 -7.53 28.92 -62.47
C ARG A 205 -6.78 28.52 -63.74
N ILE A 206 -6.11 27.37 -63.71
CA ILE A 206 -5.31 26.87 -64.84
C ILE A 206 -6.20 26.19 -65.90
N SER A 207 -7.48 25.93 -65.60
CA SER A 207 -8.41 25.18 -66.48
C SER A 207 -7.86 23.81 -66.86
N GLU A 208 -7.23 23.15 -65.89
CA GLU A 208 -6.53 21.88 -66.12
C GLU A 208 -7.51 20.71 -66.30
N ASP A 209 -7.16 19.79 -67.19
CA ASP A 209 -8.01 18.68 -67.66
C ASP A 209 -8.37 17.71 -66.51
N GLU A 210 -9.63 17.29 -66.47
CA GLU A 210 -10.21 16.54 -65.34
C GLU A 210 -9.52 15.16 -65.14
N SER A 211 -8.96 14.62 -66.24
CA SER A 211 -8.17 13.39 -66.26
C SER A 211 -6.83 13.53 -65.49
N HIS A 212 -6.19 14.69 -65.53
CA HIS A 212 -4.94 14.94 -64.80
C HIS A 212 -5.18 15.14 -63.31
N ARG A 213 -6.30 15.79 -62.93
CA ARG A 213 -6.70 15.96 -61.53
C ARG A 213 -6.95 14.63 -60.83
N LYS A 214 -7.69 13.72 -61.48
CA LYS A 214 -7.97 12.37 -60.95
C LYS A 214 -6.70 11.53 -60.79
N LYS A 215 -5.82 11.53 -61.78
CA LYS A 215 -4.53 10.82 -61.70
C LYS A 215 -3.64 11.32 -60.56
N PHE A 216 -3.65 12.63 -60.28
CA PHE A 216 -2.89 13.20 -59.18
C PHE A 216 -3.48 12.81 -57.81
N GLN A 217 -4.81 12.85 -57.66
CA GLN A 217 -5.51 12.43 -56.44
C GLN A 217 -5.38 10.93 -56.17
N GLU A 218 -5.34 10.08 -57.20
CA GLU A 218 -5.10 8.63 -57.06
C GLU A 218 -3.65 8.28 -56.71
N SER A 219 -2.72 9.23 -56.85
CA SER A 219 -1.29 9.05 -56.54
C SER A 219 -0.88 9.57 -55.14
N MET A 220 -1.82 10.18 -54.41
CA MET A 220 -1.66 10.68 -53.03
C MET A 220 -2.12 9.63 -52.02
#